data_AF-B7G8K1-F1
#
_entry.id   AF-B7G8K1-F1
#
_cell.length_a   1.000
_cell.length_b   1.000
_cell.length_c   1.000
_cell.angle_alpha   90.00
_cell.angle_beta   90.00
_cell.angle_gamma   90.00
#
_symmetry.space_group_name_H-M   'P 1'
#
loop_
_entity.id
_entity.type
_entity.pdbx_description
1 polymer ?
#
loop_
_entity_poly.entity_id
_entity_poly.type
_entity_poly.pdbx_seq_one_letter_code
_entity_poly.pdbx_strand_id
1 'polypeptide(L)'
;QEEQDIARREIALADGTANDNPETASDFERLLASSPNSSELWIRYMAFHLTLADIPAAREVAERAFQRIEFRQEGEKLNVWCALLTLELKYGSSTCLKATIERACQHNNPKKIHLRVCEMMEKEATEKSSVGTTERTDDMFSKMCKKFKSKKTVWLAHAKYLLRLGRHEEAYALSKRALLSLPAYKHVELMSKFAQLVFEYNSAEKARTLFDGLLQKNPKRLDILFVYVDKEVKYGEAETARSLFEKVAGKEIDSLQMKLSDKQMKSLFKKWFSFEEQHGTAKTQERVKEAARAYVESSS
;
A
#
# COMPACT_ATOMS: atom_id res chain seq x y z
N GLN A 1 -7.48 49.41 -4.76
CA GLN A 1 -7.03 48.01 -4.58
C GLN A 1 -8.08 47.05 -5.14
N GLU A 2 -9.34 47.16 -4.73
CA GLU A 2 -10.45 46.35 -5.30
C GLU A 2 -10.60 46.46 -6.83
N GLU A 3 -10.52 47.66 -7.43
CA GLU A 3 -10.60 47.81 -8.89
C GLU A 3 -9.44 47.13 -9.65
N GLN A 4 -8.25 47.07 -9.04
CA GLN A 4 -7.09 46.41 -9.64
C GLN A 4 -7.23 44.89 -9.56
N ASP A 5 -7.82 44.37 -8.48
CA ASP A 5 -8.12 42.94 -8.34
C ASP A 5 -9.26 42.51 -9.27
N ILE A 6 -10.27 43.35 -9.48
CA ILE A 6 -11.36 43.11 -10.44
C ILE A 6 -10.81 43.10 -11.88
N ALA A 7 -10.00 44.08 -12.26
CA ALA A 7 -9.40 44.14 -13.60
C ALA A 7 -8.45 42.95 -13.87
N ARG A 8 -7.65 42.54 -12.88
CA ARG A 8 -6.79 41.36 -12.99
C ARG A 8 -7.60 40.07 -13.19
N ARG A 9 -8.77 39.96 -12.55
CA ARG A 9 -9.68 38.82 -12.70
C ARG A 9 -10.34 38.79 -14.07
N GLU A 10 -10.81 39.93 -14.57
CA GLU A 10 -11.38 40.02 -15.92
C GLU A 10 -10.38 39.59 -17.00
N ILE A 11 -9.10 39.91 -16.81
CA ILE A 11 -8.00 39.46 -17.68
C ILE A 11 -7.75 37.95 -17.54
N ALA A 12 -7.72 37.41 -16.32
CA ALA A 12 -7.55 35.97 -16.06
C ALA A 12 -8.74 35.11 -16.55
N LEU A 13 -9.93 35.70 -16.58
CA LEU A 13 -11.14 35.12 -17.17
C LEU A 13 -11.07 35.09 -18.70
N ALA A 14 -10.46 36.11 -19.30
CA ALA A 14 -10.30 36.22 -20.74
C ALA A 14 -9.15 35.35 -21.29
N ASP A 15 -8.10 35.11 -20.51
CA ASP A 15 -6.94 34.29 -20.91
C ASP A 15 -7.06 32.79 -20.55
N GLY A 16 -8.09 32.40 -19.79
CA GLY A 16 -8.37 31.02 -19.39
C GLY A 16 -7.60 30.54 -18.15
N THR A 17 -6.72 31.35 -17.57
CA THR A 17 -5.93 31.00 -16.37
C THR A 17 -6.77 30.98 -15.09
N ALA A 18 -7.93 31.65 -15.08
CA ALA A 18 -8.91 31.55 -13.99
C ALA A 18 -9.45 30.12 -13.79
N ASN A 19 -9.30 29.23 -14.78
CA ASN A 19 -9.70 27.83 -14.66
C ASN A 19 -8.66 26.99 -13.89
N ASP A 20 -7.40 27.44 -13.85
CA ASP A 20 -6.32 26.70 -13.20
C ASP A 20 -6.27 26.98 -11.68
N ASN A 21 -6.62 28.20 -11.26
CA ASN A 21 -6.70 28.62 -9.85
C ASN A 21 -8.02 29.38 -9.56
N PRO A 22 -9.12 28.66 -9.28
CA PRO A 22 -10.36 29.28 -8.80
C PRO A 22 -10.19 29.87 -7.39
N GLU A 23 -10.48 31.16 -7.22
CA GLU A 23 -10.32 31.89 -5.95
C GLU A 23 -11.66 32.22 -5.26
N THR A 24 -12.79 32.07 -5.97
CA THR A 24 -14.12 32.38 -5.44
C THR A 24 -15.10 31.23 -5.60
N ALA A 25 -16.13 31.17 -4.75
CA ALA A 25 -17.22 30.21 -4.91
C ALA A 25 -17.88 30.30 -6.30
N SER A 26 -18.00 31.50 -6.87
CA SER A 26 -18.59 31.69 -8.21
C SER A 26 -17.73 31.06 -9.32
N ASP A 27 -16.40 31.13 -9.22
CA ASP A 27 -15.49 30.47 -10.16
C ASP A 27 -15.62 28.95 -10.11
N PHE A 28 -15.72 28.38 -8.90
CA PHE A 28 -15.98 26.95 -8.72
C PHE A 28 -17.32 26.52 -9.34
N GLU A 29 -18.40 27.28 -9.12
CA GLU A 29 -19.71 26.97 -9.73
C GLU A 29 -19.65 27.02 -11.26
N ARG A 30 -18.94 28.01 -11.84
CA ARG A 30 -18.75 28.11 -13.30
C ARG A 30 -18.02 26.89 -13.86
N LEU A 31 -16.92 26.49 -13.22
CA LEU A 31 -16.14 25.32 -13.64
C LEU A 31 -16.93 24.01 -13.50
N LEU A 32 -17.71 23.88 -12.43
CA LEU A 32 -18.56 22.71 -12.18
C LEU A 32 -19.71 22.61 -13.17
N ALA A 33 -20.18 23.74 -13.73
CA ALA A 33 -21.14 23.73 -14.83
C ALA A 33 -20.56 23.09 -16.09
N SER A 34 -19.28 23.33 -16.40
CA SER A 34 -18.60 22.70 -17.53
C SER A 34 -18.13 21.26 -17.26
N SER A 35 -17.79 20.92 -16.02
CA SER A 35 -17.20 19.62 -15.66
C SER A 35 -17.78 19.08 -14.35
N PRO A 36 -19.07 18.71 -14.33
CA PRO A 36 -19.77 18.31 -13.10
C PRO A 36 -19.27 16.98 -12.49
N ASN A 37 -18.62 16.15 -13.30
CA ASN A 37 -18.10 14.85 -12.89
C ASN A 37 -16.67 14.89 -12.31
N SER A 38 -16.00 16.04 -12.32
CA SER A 38 -14.61 16.16 -11.86
C SER A 38 -14.54 16.16 -10.33
N SER A 39 -14.12 15.05 -9.73
CA SER A 39 -13.90 14.97 -8.27
C SER A 39 -12.81 15.92 -7.80
N GLU A 40 -11.77 16.16 -8.59
CA GLU A 40 -10.69 17.10 -8.26
C GLU A 40 -11.25 18.51 -8.03
N LEU A 41 -12.17 18.96 -8.89
CA LEU A 41 -12.77 20.29 -8.78
C LEU A 41 -13.68 20.40 -7.55
N TRP A 42 -14.49 19.37 -7.28
CA TRP A 42 -15.28 19.30 -6.05
C TRP A 42 -14.42 19.30 -4.79
N ILE A 43 -13.29 18.58 -4.79
CA ILE A 43 -12.37 18.51 -3.66
C ILE A 43 -11.67 19.86 -3.44
N ARG A 44 -11.24 20.55 -4.50
CA ARG A 44 -10.70 21.91 -4.41
C ARG A 44 -11.73 22.89 -3.86
N TYR A 45 -13.00 22.75 -4.27
CA TYR A 45 -14.07 23.59 -3.74
C TYR A 45 -14.32 23.34 -2.24
N MET A 46 -14.31 22.08 -1.80
CA MET A 46 -14.34 21.76 -0.36
C MET A 46 -13.13 22.36 0.36
N ALA A 47 -11.93 22.27 -0.22
CA ALA A 47 -10.71 22.83 0.36
C ALA A 47 -10.77 24.37 0.46
N PHE A 48 -11.36 25.05 -0.51
CA PHE A 48 -11.63 26.49 -0.44
C PHE A 48 -12.45 26.85 0.80
N HIS A 49 -13.57 26.17 1.05
CA HIS A 49 -14.35 26.39 2.28
C HIS A 49 -13.57 26.07 3.57
N LEU A 50 -12.66 25.08 3.53
CA LEU A 50 -11.75 24.81 4.66
C LEU A 50 -10.77 25.97 4.91
N THR A 51 -10.28 26.67 3.88
CA THR A 51 -9.43 27.87 4.07
C THR A 51 -10.18 29.02 4.74
N LEU A 52 -11.51 29.07 4.55
CA LEU A 52 -12.41 30.03 5.21
C LEU A 52 -12.87 29.56 6.59
N ALA A 53 -12.37 28.41 7.08
CA ALA A 53 -12.83 27.74 8.30
C ALA A 53 -14.33 27.38 8.33
N ASP A 54 -14.99 27.32 7.17
CA ASP A 54 -16.39 26.96 7.04
C ASP A 54 -16.55 25.46 6.75
N ILE A 55 -16.47 24.66 7.82
CA ILE A 55 -16.60 23.20 7.76
C ILE A 55 -18.01 22.77 7.33
N PRO A 56 -19.13 23.38 7.82
CA PRO A 56 -20.47 23.08 7.32
C PRO A 56 -20.61 23.25 5.81
N ALA A 57 -20.16 24.37 5.23
CA ALA A 57 -20.25 24.57 3.79
C ALA A 57 -19.42 23.55 3.00
N ALA A 58 -18.24 23.18 3.49
CA ALA A 58 -17.44 22.12 2.87
C ALA A 58 -18.17 20.75 2.86
N ARG A 59 -18.99 20.44 3.87
CA ARG A 59 -19.85 19.23 3.88
C ARG A 59 -20.97 19.34 2.85
N GLU A 60 -21.62 20.50 2.75
CA GLU A 60 -22.68 20.74 1.77
C GLU A 60 -22.17 20.61 0.33
N VAL A 61 -20.96 21.10 0.06
CA VAL A 61 -20.29 20.91 -1.24
C VAL A 61 -20.09 19.41 -1.54
N ALA A 62 -19.70 18.60 -0.55
CA ALA A 62 -19.58 17.15 -0.72
C ALA A 62 -20.94 16.49 -1.02
N GLU A 63 -22.01 16.89 -0.32
CA GLU A 63 -23.37 16.38 -0.60
C GLU A 63 -23.84 16.71 -2.00
N ARG A 64 -23.59 17.95 -2.44
CA ARG A 64 -23.88 18.37 -3.81
C ARG A 64 -23.08 17.58 -4.83
N ALA A 65 -21.80 17.30 -4.56
CA ALA A 65 -20.98 16.47 -5.43
C ALA A 65 -21.58 15.07 -5.60
N PHE A 66 -22.10 14.44 -4.54
CA PHE A 66 -22.73 13.12 -4.65
C PHE A 66 -24.00 13.11 -5.49
N GLN A 67 -24.75 14.21 -5.49
CA GLN A 67 -25.96 14.41 -6.31
C GLN A 67 -25.63 14.74 -7.77
N ARG A 68 -24.58 15.53 -8.01
CA ARG A 68 -24.20 16.01 -9.36
C ARG A 68 -23.37 15.01 -10.14
N ILE A 69 -22.43 14.31 -9.49
CA ILE A 69 -21.58 13.32 -10.16
C ILE A 69 -22.45 12.15 -10.60
N GLU A 70 -22.30 11.75 -11.86
CA GLU A 70 -23.04 10.64 -12.44
C GLU A 70 -22.77 9.33 -11.66
N PHE A 71 -23.81 8.52 -11.45
CA PHE A 71 -23.69 7.28 -10.68
C PHE A 71 -22.69 6.28 -11.26
N ARG A 72 -22.44 6.32 -12.58
CA ARG A 72 -21.48 5.45 -13.27
C ARG A 72 -20.02 5.81 -12.95
N GLN A 73 -19.76 7.04 -12.51
CA GLN A 73 -18.43 7.51 -12.15
C GLN A 73 -18.09 7.13 -10.70
N GLU A 74 -18.03 5.84 -10.41
CA GLU A 74 -17.74 5.32 -9.06
C GLU A 74 -16.40 5.79 -8.51
N GLY A 75 -15.39 5.95 -9.38
CA GLY A 75 -14.06 6.45 -9.00
C GLY A 75 -14.09 7.90 -8.50
N GLU A 76 -14.79 8.77 -9.23
CA GLU A 76 -14.94 10.17 -8.86
C GLU A 76 -15.72 10.31 -7.54
N LYS A 77 -16.82 9.56 -7.38
CA LYS A 77 -17.55 9.54 -6.10
C LYS A 77 -16.68 9.04 -4.95
N LEU A 78 -15.88 8.00 -5.18
CA LEU A 78 -14.97 7.47 -4.17
C LEU A 78 -13.94 8.53 -3.73
N ASN A 79 -13.41 9.35 -4.64
CA ASN A 79 -12.49 10.42 -4.30
C ASN A 79 -13.16 11.48 -3.41
N VAL A 80 -14.38 11.89 -3.73
CA VAL A 80 -15.17 12.81 -2.89
C VAL A 80 -15.45 12.21 -1.51
N TRP A 81 -15.79 10.92 -1.43
CA TRP A 81 -15.92 10.21 -0.14
C TRP A 81 -14.63 10.24 0.66
N CYS A 82 -13.47 10.04 0.03
CA CYS A 82 -12.17 10.13 0.70
C CYS A 82 -11.92 11.54 1.24
N ALA A 83 -12.26 12.58 0.47
CA ALA A 83 -12.12 13.96 0.90
C ALA A 83 -13.03 14.30 2.08
N LEU A 84 -14.30 13.88 2.04
CA LEU A 84 -15.24 14.07 3.14
C LEU A 84 -14.77 13.34 4.42
N LEU A 85 -14.30 12.09 4.28
CA LEU A 85 -13.71 11.36 5.41
C LEU A 85 -12.46 12.04 5.98
N THR A 86 -11.66 12.71 5.12
CA THR A 86 -10.48 13.48 5.56
C THR A 86 -10.90 14.67 6.40
N LEU A 87 -11.93 15.37 5.94
CA LEU A 87 -12.51 16.50 6.64
C LEU A 87 -13.05 16.07 8.01
N GLU A 88 -13.82 14.98 8.07
CA GLU A 88 -14.36 14.48 9.35
C GLU A 88 -13.28 13.96 10.30
N LEU A 89 -12.20 13.37 9.79
CA LEU A 89 -11.07 12.94 10.61
C LEU A 89 -10.35 14.13 11.26
N LYS A 90 -10.13 15.21 10.50
CA LYS A 90 -9.35 16.36 10.96
C LYS A 90 -10.16 17.35 11.81
N TYR A 91 -11.41 17.60 11.43
CA TYR A 91 -12.24 18.67 11.99
C TYR A 91 -13.58 18.20 12.54
N GLY A 92 -13.94 16.94 12.29
CA GLY A 92 -15.20 16.35 12.74
C GLY A 92 -15.14 15.77 14.14
N SER A 93 -16.30 15.30 14.61
CA SER A 93 -16.41 14.51 15.83
C SER A 93 -16.32 13.01 15.54
N SER A 94 -16.01 12.20 16.55
CA SER A 94 -16.01 10.73 16.40
C SER A 94 -17.36 10.17 15.92
N THR A 95 -18.46 10.82 16.29
CA THR A 95 -19.82 10.44 15.87
C THR A 95 -20.06 10.74 14.40
N CYS A 96 -19.71 11.95 13.95
CA CYS A 96 -19.82 12.36 12.53
C CYS A 96 -18.97 11.47 11.62
N LEU A 97 -17.76 11.14 12.06
CA LEU A 97 -16.87 10.24 11.34
C LEU A 97 -17.49 8.84 11.18
N LYS A 98 -18.00 8.24 12.27
CA LYS A 98 -18.63 6.92 12.20
C LYS A 98 -19.83 6.90 11.26
N ALA A 99 -20.72 7.90 11.37
CA ALA A 99 -21.87 8.03 10.48
C ALA A 99 -21.44 8.16 9.01
N THR A 100 -20.39 8.94 8.73
CA THR A 100 -19.85 9.12 7.38
C THR A 100 -19.24 7.82 6.84
N ILE A 101 -18.52 7.06 7.66
CA ILE A 101 -17.97 5.75 7.28
C ILE A 101 -19.10 4.78 6.93
N GLU A 102 -20.15 4.72 7.76
CA GLU A 102 -21.30 3.86 7.53
C GLU A 102 -22.00 4.20 6.22
N ARG A 103 -22.26 5.49 5.97
CA ARG A 103 -22.86 5.98 4.72
C ARG A 103 -21.97 5.69 3.51
N ALA A 104 -20.66 5.96 3.61
CA ALA A 104 -19.70 5.66 2.54
C ALA A 104 -19.67 4.15 2.21
N CYS A 105 -19.85 3.28 3.20
CA CYS A 105 -19.91 1.83 3.01
C CYS A 105 -21.22 1.34 2.38
N GLN A 106 -22.32 2.10 2.47
CA GLN A 106 -23.56 1.77 1.78
C GLN A 106 -23.46 2.06 0.28
N HIS A 107 -22.74 3.11 -0.09
CA HIS A 107 -22.60 3.54 -1.49
C HIS A 107 -21.38 2.96 -2.21
N ASN A 108 -20.37 2.49 -1.47
CA ASN A 108 -19.13 1.98 -2.05
C ASN A 108 -18.75 0.63 -1.44
N ASN A 109 -17.74 -0.03 -2.01
CA ASN A 109 -17.18 -1.24 -1.42
C ASN A 109 -16.69 -0.99 0.01
N PRO A 110 -17.29 -1.62 1.04
CA PRO A 110 -16.96 -1.35 2.44
C PRO A 110 -15.48 -1.56 2.76
N LYS A 111 -14.86 -2.56 2.13
CA LYS A 111 -13.44 -2.87 2.35
C LYS A 111 -12.54 -1.73 1.88
N LYS A 112 -12.82 -1.13 0.71
CA LYS A 112 -12.01 -0.04 0.16
C LYS A 112 -12.08 1.19 1.06
N ILE A 113 -13.29 1.58 1.48
CA ILE A 113 -13.51 2.73 2.36
C ILE A 113 -12.74 2.58 3.67
N HIS A 114 -12.91 1.47 4.39
CA HIS A 114 -12.23 1.32 5.66
C HIS A 114 -10.70 1.23 5.52
N LEU A 115 -10.18 0.63 4.43
CA LEU A 115 -8.74 0.65 4.16
C LEU A 115 -8.23 2.08 3.95
N ARG A 116 -8.98 2.92 3.22
CA ARG A 116 -8.63 4.35 3.06
C ARG A 116 -8.65 5.10 4.39
N VAL A 117 -9.67 4.90 5.20
CA VAL A 117 -9.75 5.51 6.54
C VAL A 117 -8.54 5.11 7.39
N CYS A 118 -8.19 3.82 7.40
CA CYS A 118 -7.00 3.33 8.09
C CYS A 118 -5.70 3.96 7.56
N GLU A 119 -5.51 4.05 6.24
CA GLU A 119 -4.34 4.70 5.63
C GLU A 119 -4.22 6.17 6.05
N MET A 120 -5.35 6.86 6.20
CA MET A 120 -5.37 8.27 6.61
C MET A 120 -5.10 8.46 8.09
N MET A 121 -5.71 7.61 8.94
CA MET A 121 -5.43 7.58 10.38
C MET A 121 -3.97 7.19 10.67
N GLU A 122 -3.41 6.27 9.89
CA GLU A 122 -2.00 5.91 9.94
C GLU A 122 -1.09 7.12 9.68
N LYS A 123 -1.35 7.90 8.62
CA LYS A 123 -0.58 9.12 8.33
C LYS A 123 -0.63 10.12 9.48
N GLU A 124 -1.83 10.36 10.01
CA GLU A 124 -2.01 11.26 11.15
C GLU A 124 -1.29 10.76 12.41
N ALA A 125 -1.36 9.46 12.70
CA ALA A 125 -0.66 8.84 13.82
C ALA A 125 0.86 8.96 13.69
N THR A 126 1.40 8.83 12.47
CA THR A 126 2.84 9.03 12.23
C THR A 126 3.27 10.49 12.36
N GLU A 127 2.47 11.45 11.89
CA GLU A 127 2.80 12.88 11.90
C GLU A 127 2.68 13.50 13.29
N LYS A 128 1.59 13.21 14.02
CA LYS A 128 1.32 13.83 15.32
C LYS A 128 1.85 13.00 16.49
N SER A 129 2.13 11.71 16.29
CA SER A 129 2.67 10.76 17.29
C SER A 129 2.05 10.89 18.69
N SER A 130 0.75 11.22 18.78
CA SER A 130 0.07 11.37 20.06
C SER A 130 -0.55 10.03 20.50
N VAL A 131 -0.48 9.72 21.80
CA VAL A 131 -1.00 8.45 22.34
C VAL A 131 -2.48 8.26 21.98
N GLY A 132 -3.28 9.32 22.06
CA GLY A 132 -4.70 9.27 21.72
C GLY A 132 -4.99 9.00 20.23
N THR A 133 -4.13 9.44 19.30
CA THR A 133 -4.29 9.13 17.86
C THR A 133 -3.92 7.68 17.55
N THR A 134 -2.88 7.15 18.21
CA THR A 134 -2.44 5.76 18.05
C THR A 134 -3.50 4.79 18.56
N GLU A 135 -4.05 5.01 19.75
CA GLU A 135 -5.11 4.16 20.32
C GLU A 135 -6.37 4.11 19.46
N ARG A 136 -6.82 5.27 18.93
CA ARG A 136 -7.97 5.33 18.01
C ARG A 136 -7.72 4.55 16.73
N THR A 137 -6.50 4.63 16.20
CA THR A 137 -6.10 3.94 14.97
C THR A 137 -6.03 2.42 15.20
N ASP A 138 -5.48 2.00 16.34
CA ASP A 138 -5.43 0.60 16.76
C ASP A 138 -6.84 -0.01 16.90
N ASP A 139 -7.76 0.68 17.56
CA ASP A 139 -9.15 0.24 17.71
C ASP A 139 -9.85 0.10 16.34
N MET A 140 -9.61 1.05 15.43
CA MET A 140 -10.15 0.98 14.07
C MET A 140 -9.61 -0.23 13.31
N PHE A 141 -8.30 -0.47 13.34
CA PHE A 141 -7.69 -1.66 12.72
C PHE A 141 -8.18 -2.97 13.37
N SER A 142 -8.38 -3.00 14.69
CA SER A 142 -8.92 -4.15 15.41
C SER A 142 -10.35 -4.48 14.97
N LYS A 143 -11.23 -3.48 14.90
CA LYS A 143 -12.60 -3.61 14.36
C LYS A 143 -12.58 -4.10 12.93
N MET A 144 -11.64 -3.60 12.13
CA MET A 144 -11.46 -4.01 10.74
C MET A 144 -11.04 -5.45 10.57
N CYS A 145 -10.04 -5.91 11.32
CA CYS A 145 -9.64 -7.31 11.34
C CYS A 145 -10.80 -8.22 11.77
N LYS A 146 -11.64 -7.79 12.71
CA LYS A 146 -12.84 -8.54 13.14
C LYS A 146 -13.94 -8.59 12.06
N LYS A 147 -14.18 -7.50 11.34
CA LYS A 147 -15.21 -7.41 10.29
C LYS A 147 -14.80 -8.12 8.99
N PHE A 148 -13.51 -8.08 8.65
CA PHE A 148 -12.97 -8.60 7.39
C PHE A 148 -11.92 -9.71 7.59
N LYS A 149 -12.15 -10.63 8.54
CA LYS A 149 -11.24 -11.73 8.90
C LYS A 149 -10.72 -12.53 7.71
N SER A 150 -11.55 -12.74 6.68
CA SER A 150 -11.22 -13.53 5.49
C SER A 150 -10.35 -12.82 4.44
N LYS A 151 -10.05 -11.52 4.64
CA LYS A 151 -9.35 -10.67 3.68
C LYS A 151 -7.90 -10.37 4.14
N LYS A 152 -6.94 -11.04 3.50
CA LYS A 152 -5.48 -10.87 3.75
C LYS A 152 -4.98 -9.42 3.73
N THR A 153 -5.56 -8.57 2.87
CA THR A 153 -5.11 -7.17 2.72
C THR A 153 -5.33 -6.35 3.98
N VAL A 154 -6.36 -6.66 4.78
CA VAL A 154 -6.65 -5.92 6.03
C VAL A 154 -5.62 -6.27 7.09
N TRP A 155 -5.26 -7.55 7.20
CA TRP A 155 -4.20 -8.01 8.09
C TRP A 155 -2.84 -7.41 7.71
N LEU A 156 -2.51 -7.35 6.41
CA LEU A 156 -1.27 -6.75 5.93
C LEU A 156 -1.21 -5.24 6.17
N ALA A 157 -2.33 -4.53 6.00
CA ALA A 157 -2.39 -3.09 6.28
C ALA A 157 -2.13 -2.80 7.76
N HIS A 158 -2.78 -3.56 8.66
CA HIS A 158 -2.56 -3.44 10.11
C HIS A 158 -1.12 -3.81 10.49
N ALA A 159 -0.56 -4.89 9.93
CA ALA A 159 0.83 -5.26 10.16
C ALA A 159 1.81 -4.17 9.69
N LYS A 160 1.58 -3.59 8.51
CA LYS A 160 2.39 -2.49 7.98
C LYS A 160 2.38 -1.27 8.90
N TYR A 161 1.20 -0.90 9.39
CA TYR A 161 1.05 0.20 10.35
C TYR A 161 1.83 -0.06 11.64
N LEU A 162 1.69 -1.24 12.25
CA LEU A 162 2.43 -1.60 13.47
C LEU A 162 3.94 -1.59 13.26
N LEU A 163 4.40 -2.10 12.11
CA LEU A 163 5.83 -2.11 11.77
C LEU A 163 6.39 -0.69 11.59
N ARG A 164 5.63 0.23 11.00
CA ARG A 164 6.04 1.65 10.87
C ARG A 164 6.16 2.36 12.21
N LEU A 165 5.35 1.99 13.19
CA LEU A 165 5.45 2.50 14.56
C LEU A 165 6.54 1.81 15.39
N GLY A 166 7.31 0.88 14.82
CA GLY A 166 8.33 0.11 15.57
C GLY A 166 7.76 -0.98 16.48
N ARG A 167 6.44 -1.22 16.46
CA ARG A 167 5.74 -2.22 17.30
C ARG A 167 5.83 -3.61 16.68
N HIS A 168 7.07 -4.10 16.54
CA HIS A 168 7.34 -5.32 15.78
C HIS A 168 6.73 -6.57 16.41
N GLU A 169 6.82 -6.73 17.74
CA GLU A 169 6.29 -7.91 18.44
C GLU A 169 4.78 -8.07 18.24
N GLU A 170 4.04 -6.97 18.29
CA GLU A 170 2.60 -6.95 18.03
C GLU A 170 2.28 -7.29 16.58
N ALA A 171 3.11 -6.84 15.62
CA ALA A 171 2.96 -7.24 14.22
C ALA A 171 3.18 -8.75 14.03
N TYR A 172 4.11 -9.38 14.76
CA TYR A 172 4.30 -10.83 14.76
C TYR A 172 3.14 -11.58 15.42
N ALA A 173 2.62 -11.09 16.55
CA ALA A 173 1.44 -11.67 17.18
C ALA A 173 0.21 -11.56 16.24
N LEU A 174 0.09 -10.44 15.54
CA LEU A 174 -0.95 -10.20 14.55
C LEU A 174 -0.87 -11.15 13.37
N SER A 175 0.33 -11.44 12.85
CA SER A 175 0.50 -12.38 11.73
C SER A 175 0.11 -13.80 12.12
N LYS A 176 0.45 -14.27 13.32
CA LYS A 176 -0.03 -15.55 13.87
C LYS A 176 -1.56 -15.59 13.94
N ARG A 177 -2.19 -14.52 14.45
CA ARG A 177 -3.66 -14.41 14.51
C ARG A 177 -4.31 -14.39 13.12
N ALA A 178 -3.65 -13.78 12.14
CA ALA A 178 -4.12 -13.74 10.76
C ALA A 178 -4.13 -15.15 10.13
N LEU A 179 -3.13 -15.99 10.43
CA LEU A 179 -3.08 -17.39 9.98
C LEU A 179 -4.24 -18.22 10.55
N LEU A 180 -4.64 -17.97 11.80
CA LEU A 180 -5.81 -18.62 12.40
C LEU A 180 -7.14 -18.19 11.73
N SER A 181 -7.20 -16.97 11.21
CA SER A 181 -8.43 -16.40 10.63
C SER A 181 -8.58 -16.65 9.13
N LEU A 182 -7.47 -16.95 8.44
CA LEU A 182 -7.43 -17.11 6.98
C LEU A 182 -7.33 -18.59 6.59
N PRO A 183 -7.90 -18.98 5.44
CA PRO A 183 -7.69 -20.32 4.89
C PRO A 183 -6.22 -20.61 4.57
N ALA A 184 -5.81 -21.89 4.69
CA ALA A 184 -4.44 -22.36 4.49
C ALA A 184 -3.82 -21.94 3.15
N TYR A 185 -4.58 -21.96 2.05
CA TYR A 185 -4.08 -21.57 0.72
C TYR A 185 -3.62 -20.10 0.63
N LYS A 186 -4.04 -19.24 1.57
CA LYS A 186 -3.60 -17.82 1.63
C LYS A 186 -2.38 -17.62 2.53
N HIS A 187 -1.99 -18.60 3.34
CA HIS A 187 -0.96 -18.44 4.37
C HIS A 187 0.40 -18.12 3.78
N VAL A 188 0.79 -18.84 2.72
CA VAL A 188 2.09 -18.65 2.06
C VAL A 188 2.23 -17.23 1.49
N GLU A 189 1.21 -16.75 0.78
CA GLU A 189 1.24 -15.40 0.21
C GLU A 189 1.19 -14.31 1.28
N LEU A 190 0.40 -14.52 2.35
CA LEU A 190 0.33 -13.60 3.48
C LEU A 190 1.70 -13.47 4.15
N MET A 191 2.33 -14.60 4.46
CA MET A 191 3.63 -14.62 5.15
C MET A 191 4.75 -14.08 4.27
N SER A 192 4.73 -14.37 2.96
CA SER A 192 5.67 -13.76 2.01
C SER A 192 5.55 -12.24 2.00
N LYS A 193 4.32 -11.70 1.94
CA LYS A 193 4.09 -10.24 2.01
C LYS A 193 4.45 -9.65 3.37
N PHE A 194 4.18 -10.37 4.45
CA PHE A 194 4.59 -9.95 5.79
C PHE A 194 6.12 -9.89 5.92
N ALA A 195 6.85 -10.88 5.42
CA ALA A 195 8.30 -10.89 5.41
C ALA A 195 8.89 -9.75 4.55
N GLN A 196 8.26 -9.42 3.41
CA GLN A 196 8.62 -8.23 2.62
C GLN A 196 8.46 -6.94 3.43
N LEU A 197 7.39 -6.81 4.23
CA LEU A 197 7.20 -5.63 5.09
C LEU A 197 8.23 -5.59 6.24
N VAL A 198 8.60 -6.75 6.81
CA VAL A 198 9.63 -6.81 7.85
C VAL A 198 10.99 -6.36 7.32
N PHE A 199 11.33 -6.71 6.07
CA PHE A 199 12.53 -6.18 5.39
C PHE A 199 12.54 -4.66 5.28
N GLU A 200 11.37 -4.07 5.00
CA GLU A 200 11.26 -2.63 4.76
C GLU A 200 11.31 -1.79 6.05
N TYR A 201 10.82 -2.31 7.17
CA TYR A 201 10.53 -1.50 8.36
C TYR A 201 11.16 -2.00 9.68
N ASN A 202 11.82 -3.16 9.70
CA ASN A 202 12.37 -3.72 10.95
C ASN A 202 13.86 -4.05 10.79
N SER A 203 14.18 -5.31 10.49
CA SER A 203 15.54 -5.80 10.34
C SER A 203 15.57 -6.91 9.30
N ALA A 204 16.61 -6.86 8.47
CA ALA A 204 16.90 -7.88 7.47
C ALA A 204 16.98 -9.28 8.11
N GLU A 205 17.63 -9.42 9.26
CA GLU A 205 17.79 -10.71 9.94
C GLU A 205 16.47 -11.39 10.28
N LYS A 206 15.53 -10.63 10.86
CA LYS A 206 14.21 -11.18 11.21
C LYS A 206 13.39 -11.50 9.97
N ALA A 207 13.58 -10.76 8.88
CA ALA A 207 12.94 -11.05 7.61
C ALA A 207 13.54 -12.31 6.95
N ARG A 208 14.87 -12.51 7.03
CA ARG A 208 15.57 -13.74 6.60
C ARG A 208 14.99 -14.96 7.30
N THR A 209 14.86 -14.94 8.62
CA THR A 209 14.27 -16.04 9.40
C THR A 209 12.85 -16.39 8.94
N LEU A 210 12.04 -15.39 8.58
CA LEU A 210 10.69 -15.63 8.06
C LEU A 210 10.72 -16.26 6.66
N PHE A 211 11.58 -15.77 5.77
CA PHE A 211 11.72 -16.33 4.42
C PHE A 211 12.32 -17.73 4.42
N ASP A 212 13.35 -17.98 5.23
CA ASP A 212 13.96 -19.29 5.40
C ASP A 212 12.93 -20.31 5.91
N GLY A 213 12.13 -19.94 6.92
CA GLY A 213 11.03 -20.77 7.38
C GLY A 213 9.93 -21.00 6.35
N LEU A 214 9.72 -20.06 5.42
CA LEU A 214 8.77 -20.24 4.30
C LEU A 214 9.31 -21.17 3.22
N LEU A 215 10.60 -21.05 2.88
CA LEU A 215 11.29 -21.89 1.90
C LEU A 215 11.45 -23.32 2.41
N GLN A 216 11.78 -23.52 3.69
CA GLN A 216 11.80 -24.85 4.32
C GLN A 216 10.46 -25.56 4.21
N LYS A 217 9.35 -24.84 4.41
CA LYS A 217 7.99 -25.41 4.29
C LYS A 217 7.52 -25.56 2.84
N ASN A 218 8.08 -24.77 1.91
CA ASN A 218 7.65 -24.71 0.51
C ASN A 218 8.85 -24.67 -0.45
N PRO A 219 9.71 -25.70 -0.48
CA PRO A 219 10.99 -25.66 -1.21
C PRO A 219 10.83 -25.49 -2.73
N LYS A 220 9.69 -25.88 -3.30
CA LYS A 220 9.39 -25.76 -4.73
C LYS A 220 9.01 -24.35 -5.19
N ARG A 221 8.71 -23.44 -4.26
CA ARG A 221 8.17 -22.11 -4.57
C ARG A 221 9.28 -21.11 -4.85
N LEU A 222 9.89 -21.25 -6.03
CA LEU A 222 10.93 -20.33 -6.52
C LEU A 222 10.46 -18.87 -6.62
N ASP A 223 9.16 -18.64 -6.76
CA ASP A 223 8.59 -17.29 -6.70
C ASP A 223 8.88 -16.60 -5.36
N ILE A 224 8.86 -17.33 -4.24
CA ILE A 224 9.16 -16.79 -2.92
C ILE A 224 10.67 -16.53 -2.80
N LEU A 225 11.50 -17.44 -3.30
CA LEU A 225 12.95 -17.27 -3.33
C LEU A 225 13.33 -16.03 -4.15
N PHE A 226 12.72 -15.86 -5.31
CA PHE A 226 12.98 -14.72 -6.18
C PHE A 226 12.61 -13.40 -5.52
N VAL A 227 11.50 -13.34 -4.81
CA VAL A 227 11.10 -12.17 -4.03
C VAL A 227 12.06 -11.92 -2.87
N TYR A 228 12.52 -12.98 -2.19
CA TYR A 228 13.48 -12.87 -1.09
C TYR A 228 14.80 -12.28 -1.57
N VAL A 229 15.35 -12.83 -2.67
CA VAL A 229 16.56 -12.28 -3.30
C VAL A 229 16.35 -10.81 -3.67
N ASP A 230 15.26 -10.45 -4.35
CA ASP A 230 15.03 -9.05 -4.75
C ASP A 230 14.96 -8.09 -3.55
N LYS A 231 14.47 -8.57 -2.40
CA LYS A 231 14.43 -7.78 -1.16
C LYS A 231 15.79 -7.71 -0.47
N GLU A 232 16.58 -8.77 -0.46
CA GLU A 232 17.97 -8.74 0.03
C GLU A 232 18.83 -7.78 -0.81
N VAL A 233 18.67 -7.77 -2.13
CA VAL A 233 19.41 -6.82 -2.98
C VAL A 233 19.05 -5.37 -2.67
N LYS A 234 17.77 -5.11 -2.37
CA LYS A 234 17.29 -3.74 -2.14
C LYS A 234 17.55 -3.20 -0.74
N TYR A 235 17.44 -4.04 0.29
CA TYR A 235 17.47 -3.61 1.69
C TYR A 235 18.50 -4.34 2.55
N GLY A 236 19.04 -5.45 2.05
CA GLY A 236 20.01 -6.29 2.75
C GLY A 236 21.37 -6.24 2.08
N GLU A 237 22.02 -7.40 1.99
CA GLU A 237 23.38 -7.53 1.48
C GLU A 237 23.40 -8.33 0.17
N ALA A 238 24.22 -7.88 -0.78
CA ALA A 238 24.38 -8.60 -2.04
C ALA A 238 25.01 -10.00 -1.82
N GLU A 239 25.83 -10.16 -0.78
CA GLU A 239 26.51 -11.42 -0.49
C GLU A 239 25.57 -12.48 0.10
N THR A 240 24.64 -12.09 0.96
CA THR A 240 23.58 -12.99 1.44
C THR A 240 22.67 -13.43 0.30
N ALA A 241 22.34 -12.53 -0.63
CA ALA A 241 21.61 -12.86 -1.86
C ALA A 241 22.36 -13.88 -2.74
N ARG A 242 23.68 -13.76 -2.88
CA ARG A 242 24.54 -14.76 -3.56
C ARG A 242 24.51 -16.10 -2.85
N SER A 243 24.71 -16.10 -1.53
CA SER A 243 24.69 -17.32 -0.73
C SER A 243 23.34 -18.05 -0.83
N LEU A 244 22.24 -17.31 -1.01
CA LEU A 244 20.91 -17.90 -1.23
C LEU A 244 20.82 -18.63 -2.57
N PHE A 245 21.36 -18.06 -3.65
CA PHE A 245 21.44 -18.76 -4.92
C PHE A 245 22.32 -20.00 -4.84
N GLU A 246 23.48 -19.89 -4.18
CA GLU A 246 24.41 -21.01 -3.98
C GLU A 246 23.79 -22.13 -3.14
N LYS A 247 23.07 -21.82 -2.06
CA LYS A 247 22.35 -22.81 -1.23
C LYS A 247 21.29 -23.57 -2.02
N VAL A 248 20.56 -22.87 -2.88
CA VAL A 248 19.50 -23.47 -3.71
C VAL A 248 20.11 -24.29 -4.85
N ALA A 249 21.20 -23.81 -5.47
CA ALA A 249 21.88 -24.47 -6.57
C ALA A 249 22.73 -25.67 -6.13
N GLY A 250 23.40 -25.55 -4.98
CA GLY A 250 24.27 -26.55 -4.36
C GLY A 250 23.52 -27.68 -3.67
N LYS A 251 22.19 -27.74 -3.81
CA LYS A 251 21.33 -28.78 -3.21
C LYS A 251 21.38 -28.85 -1.68
N GLU A 252 21.83 -27.82 -0.94
CA GLU A 252 21.72 -27.85 0.53
C GLU A 252 20.27 -27.80 1.03
N ILE A 253 19.34 -27.42 0.16
CA ILE A 253 17.89 -27.58 0.33
C ILE A 253 17.43 -29.02 -0.03
N ASP A 254 18.33 -30.02 -0.12
CA ASP A 254 17.97 -31.45 -0.25
C ASP A 254 17.45 -32.06 1.06
N SER A 255 17.46 -31.32 2.17
CA SER A 255 17.01 -31.88 3.45
C SER A 255 15.53 -32.27 3.49
N LEU A 256 14.67 -31.79 2.57
CA LEU A 256 13.27 -32.23 2.48
C LEU A 256 12.75 -32.27 1.02
N GLN A 257 13.02 -33.41 0.36
CA GLN A 257 12.16 -34.05 -0.65
C GLN A 257 11.40 -33.15 -1.64
N MET A 258 12.06 -32.78 -2.75
CA MET A 258 11.55 -32.98 -4.14
C MET A 258 12.41 -32.16 -5.12
N LYS A 259 13.08 -32.86 -6.04
CA LYS A 259 13.89 -32.27 -7.13
C LYS A 259 13.14 -31.13 -7.84
N LEU A 260 13.79 -29.97 -7.95
CA LEU A 260 13.32 -28.87 -8.81
C LEU A 260 13.35 -29.33 -10.27
N SER A 261 12.35 -28.92 -11.07
CA SER A 261 12.31 -29.23 -12.50
C SER A 261 13.42 -28.47 -13.26
N ASP A 262 13.91 -29.04 -14.36
CA ASP A 262 14.90 -28.38 -15.24
C ASP A 262 14.48 -26.96 -15.67
N LYS A 263 13.17 -26.73 -15.86
CA LYS A 263 12.63 -25.38 -16.17
C LYS A 263 12.83 -24.42 -15.00
N GLN A 264 12.63 -24.90 -13.78
CA GLN A 264 12.80 -24.14 -12.54
C GLN A 264 14.28 -23.83 -12.31
N MET A 265 15.17 -24.79 -12.51
CA MET A 265 16.61 -24.59 -12.40
C MET A 265 17.15 -23.65 -13.48
N LYS A 266 16.68 -23.77 -14.72
CA LYS A 266 16.98 -22.79 -15.78
C LYS A 266 16.55 -21.37 -15.40
N SER A 267 15.38 -21.22 -14.79
CA SER A 267 14.89 -19.91 -14.32
C SER A 267 15.74 -19.34 -13.18
N LEU A 268 16.21 -20.20 -12.27
CA LEU A 268 17.09 -19.85 -11.17
C LEU A 268 18.44 -19.35 -11.70
N PHE A 269 19.11 -20.13 -12.54
CA PHE A 269 20.40 -19.74 -13.14
C PHE A 269 20.29 -18.49 -14.00
N LYS A 270 19.18 -18.31 -14.74
CA LYS A 270 18.93 -17.08 -15.49
C LYS A 270 18.85 -15.87 -14.55
N LYS A 271 18.10 -15.98 -13.45
CA LYS A 271 17.97 -14.89 -12.47
C LYS A 271 19.29 -14.62 -11.75
N TRP A 272 20.03 -15.66 -11.38
CA TRP A 272 21.35 -15.53 -10.75
C TRP A 272 22.35 -14.85 -11.68
N PHE A 273 22.38 -15.22 -12.97
CA PHE A 273 23.24 -14.57 -13.94
C PHE A 273 22.89 -13.09 -14.11
N SER A 274 21.60 -12.74 -14.24
CA SER A 274 21.16 -11.33 -14.30
C SER A 274 21.50 -10.55 -13.02
N PHE A 275 21.48 -11.21 -11.87
CA PHE A 275 21.93 -10.61 -10.61
C PHE A 275 23.44 -10.32 -10.61
N GLU A 276 24.28 -11.26 -11.06
CA GLU A 276 25.74 -11.07 -11.17
C GLU A 276 26.14 -10.10 -12.29
N GLU A 277 25.27 -9.88 -13.28
CA GLU A 277 25.44 -8.83 -14.29
C GLU A 277 25.31 -7.43 -13.69
N GLN A 278 24.40 -7.26 -12.73
CA GLN A 278 24.12 -5.97 -12.09
C GLN A 278 25.00 -5.71 -10.87
N HIS A 279 25.34 -6.74 -10.09
CA HIS A 279 25.99 -6.61 -8.78
C HIS A 279 27.28 -7.41 -8.64
N GLY A 280 27.71 -8.10 -9.69
CA GLY A 280 28.82 -9.06 -9.67
C GLY A 280 30.06 -8.62 -10.45
N THR A 281 30.95 -9.57 -10.66
CA THR A 281 32.18 -9.42 -11.46
C THR A 281 32.23 -10.53 -12.51
N ALA A 282 33.10 -10.40 -13.52
CA ALA A 282 33.26 -11.43 -14.55
C ALA A 282 33.53 -12.85 -13.96
N LYS A 283 34.24 -12.91 -12.82
CA LYS A 283 34.54 -14.16 -12.10
C LYS A 283 33.30 -14.79 -11.45
N THR A 284 32.41 -13.98 -10.88
CA THR A 284 31.17 -14.52 -10.27
C THR A 284 30.19 -14.96 -11.34
N GLN A 285 30.12 -14.26 -12.48
CA GLN A 285 29.35 -14.68 -13.64
C GLN A 285 29.83 -16.02 -14.24
N GLU A 286 31.15 -16.23 -14.27
CA GLU A 286 31.73 -17.49 -14.73
C GLU A 286 31.38 -18.64 -13.78
N ARG A 287 31.44 -18.42 -12.45
CA ARG A 287 30.96 -19.39 -11.46
C ARG A 287 29.50 -19.79 -11.64
N VAL A 288 28.61 -18.86 -11.98
CA VAL A 288 27.20 -19.18 -12.29
C VAL A 288 27.10 -20.10 -13.51
N LYS A 289 27.91 -19.86 -14.55
CA LYS A 289 27.95 -20.70 -15.75
C LYS A 289 28.49 -22.09 -15.46
N GLU A 290 29.54 -22.20 -14.64
CA GLU A 290 30.10 -23.47 -14.19
C GLU A 290 29.09 -24.26 -13.36
N ALA A 291 28.43 -23.63 -12.39
CA ALA A 291 27.38 -24.26 -11.58
C ALA A 291 26.20 -24.74 -12.43
N ALA A 292 25.81 -23.97 -13.46
CA ALA A 292 24.77 -24.36 -14.39
C ALA A 292 25.18 -25.56 -15.26
N ARG A 293 26.43 -25.62 -15.73
CA ARG A 293 26.98 -26.77 -16.50
C ARG A 293 27.04 -28.02 -15.64
N ALA A 294 27.59 -27.93 -14.43
CA ALA A 294 27.66 -29.04 -13.49
C ALA A 294 26.26 -29.57 -13.14
N TYR A 295 25.25 -28.70 -13.04
CA TYR A 295 23.87 -29.13 -12.83
C TYR A 295 23.33 -29.95 -14.01
N VAL A 296 23.52 -29.46 -15.25
CA VAL A 296 23.09 -30.15 -16.48
C VAL A 296 23.79 -31.50 -16.64
N GLU A 297 25.09 -31.56 -16.35
CA GLU A 297 25.87 -32.80 -16.36
C GLU A 297 25.41 -33.81 -15.30
N SER A 298 25.00 -33.33 -14.12
CA SER A 298 24.45 -34.19 -13.05
C SER A 298 22.98 -34.60 -13.25
N SER A 299 22.29 -33.96 -14.19
CA SER A 299 20.87 -34.17 -14.50
C SER A 299 20.66 -34.92 -15.81
N SER A 300 21.73 -35.16 -16.57
CA SER A 300 21.78 -36.02 -17.76
C SER A 300 22.09 -37.46 -17.36
#